data_AF-A0A1N7AYF5-F1
#
_entry.id   AF-A0A1N7AYF5-F1
#
_cell.length_a   1.000
_cell.length_b   1.000
_cell.length_c   1.000
_cell.angle_alpha   90.00
_cell.angle_beta   90.00
_cell.angle_gamma   90.00
#
_symmetry.space_group_name_H-M   'P 1'
#
loop_
_entity.id
_entity.type
_entity.pdbx_description
1 polymer ?
#
loop_
_entity_poly.entity_id
_entity_poly.type
_entity_poly.pdbx_seq_one_letter_code
_entity_poly.pdbx_strand_id
1 'polypeptide(L)'
;MDFLTSSTHVHITTWVIALILFFVALKKPSTGVHMGLRLFYVLILVTGFMLFVTFDYLNPMLYGLKMLGGLIAIGLMEMTLVRKKKGKSNGGVLIGAILVLIITIVLGFALPGIA
;
A
#
# COMPACT_ATOMS: atom_id res chain seq x y z
N MET A 1 16.77 14.55 9.38
CA MET A 1 15.59 14.52 8.50
C MET A 1 15.87 13.81 7.17
N ASP A 2 17.12 13.79 6.70
CA ASP A 2 17.54 13.10 5.45
C ASP A 2 17.11 11.64 5.30
N PHE A 3 17.13 10.85 6.38
CA PHE A 3 16.69 9.45 6.35
C PHE A 3 15.22 9.27 5.91
N LEU A 4 14.38 10.25 6.23
CA LEU A 4 12.96 10.25 5.86
C LEU A 4 12.71 10.95 4.53
N THR A 5 13.59 11.86 4.09
CA THR A 5 13.49 12.68 2.84
C THR A 5 14.23 12.11 1.62
N SER A 6 15.14 11.13 1.78
CA SER A 6 15.52 10.18 0.70
C SER A 6 14.39 9.17 0.38
N SER A 7 13.14 9.66 0.45
CA SER A 7 11.92 9.02 0.94
C SER A 7 11.35 7.87 0.13
N THR A 8 11.66 7.80 -1.16
CA THR A 8 11.05 6.81 -2.06
C THR A 8 11.48 5.40 -1.68
N HIS A 9 12.73 5.20 -1.27
CA HIS A 9 13.24 3.88 -0.89
C HIS A 9 12.50 3.31 0.33
N VAL A 10 12.30 4.11 1.39
CA VAL A 10 11.59 3.66 2.59
C VAL A 10 10.14 3.30 2.27
N HIS A 11 9.45 4.14 1.48
CA HIS A 11 8.08 3.85 1.05
C HIS A 11 8.00 2.54 0.25
N ILE A 12 8.90 2.35 -0.72
CA ILE A 12 8.97 1.12 -1.52
C ILE A 12 9.27 -0.10 -0.63
N THR A 13 10.23 -0.02 0.29
CA THR A 13 10.56 -1.11 1.21
C THR A 13 9.36 -1.50 2.07
N THR A 14 8.61 -0.53 2.60
CA THR A 14 7.41 -0.82 3.41
C THR A 14 6.32 -1.53 2.59
N TRP A 15 6.13 -1.16 1.33
CA TRP A 15 5.24 -1.85 0.40
C TRP A 15 5.66 -3.28 0.11
N VAL A 16 6.95 -3.52 -0.15
CA VAL A 16 7.50 -4.86 -0.40
C VAL A 16 7.26 -5.76 0.80
N ILE A 17 7.55 -5.28 2.02
CA ILE A 17 7.34 -6.07 3.24
C ILE A 17 5.85 -6.33 3.48
N ALA A 18 4.99 -5.33 3.29
CA ALA A 18 3.54 -5.50 3.43
C ALA A 18 3.00 -6.55 2.46
N LEU A 19 3.45 -6.55 1.20
CA LEU A 19 3.06 -7.56 0.22
C LEU A 19 3.49 -8.97 0.62
N ILE A 20 4.73 -9.13 1.10
CA ILE A 20 5.22 -10.42 1.61
C ILE A 20 4.33 -10.90 2.76
N LEU A 21 4.09 -10.05 3.76
CA LEU A 21 3.25 -10.38 4.91
C LEU A 21 1.80 -10.69 4.50
N PHE A 22 1.26 -9.97 3.51
CA PHE A 22 -0.07 -10.22 2.96
C PHE A 22 -0.18 -11.61 2.32
N PHE A 23 0.77 -12.00 1.45
CA PHE A 23 0.77 -13.34 0.84
C PHE A 23 1.01 -14.45 1.86
N VAL A 24 1.86 -14.21 2.87
CA VAL A 24 2.06 -15.14 3.98
C VAL A 24 0.76 -15.32 4.78
N ALA A 25 0.10 -14.22 5.16
CA ALA A 25 -1.19 -14.24 5.87
C ALA A 25 -2.30 -14.91 5.05
N LEU A 26 -2.27 -14.75 3.73
CA LEU A 26 -3.17 -15.46 2.83
C LEU A 26 -2.94 -16.96 2.89
N LYS A 27 -1.70 -17.45 2.79
CA LYS A 27 -1.44 -18.91 2.78
C LYS A 27 -1.59 -19.53 4.17
N LYS A 28 -1.05 -18.89 5.20
CA LYS A 28 -1.05 -19.34 6.59
C LYS A 28 -1.60 -18.22 7.48
N PRO A 29 -2.91 -18.22 7.77
CA PRO A 29 -3.49 -17.19 8.64
C PRO A 29 -2.89 -17.30 10.04
N SER A 30 -2.16 -16.26 10.43
CA SER A 30 -1.52 -16.14 11.73
C SER A 30 -1.79 -14.76 12.31
N THR A 31 -2.15 -14.72 13.60
CA THR A 31 -2.43 -13.46 14.32
C THR A 31 -1.22 -12.54 14.31
N GLY A 32 0.00 -13.08 14.48
CA GLY A 32 1.23 -12.29 14.46
C GLY A 32 1.52 -11.66 13.11
N VAL A 33 1.32 -12.41 12.01
CA VAL A 33 1.50 -11.90 10.65
C VAL A 33 0.47 -10.82 10.33
N HIS A 34 -0.77 -10.99 10.79
CA HIS A 34 -1.83 -9.99 10.67
C HIS A 34 -1.51 -8.69 11.42
N MET A 35 -1.01 -8.79 12.66
CA MET A 35 -0.62 -7.62 13.46
C MET A 35 0.57 -6.90 12.82
N GLY A 36 1.58 -7.64 12.35
CA GLY A 36 2.71 -7.07 11.61
C GLY A 36 2.27 -6.36 10.33
N LEU A 37 1.38 -6.97 9.55
CA LEU A 37 0.84 -6.37 8.32
C LEU A 37 0.14 -5.03 8.58
N ARG A 38 -0.64 -4.93 9.66
CA ARG A 38 -1.28 -3.67 10.06
C ARG A 38 -0.29 -2.60 10.46
N LEU A 39 0.81 -2.96 11.12
CA LEU A 39 1.90 -2.02 11.41
C LEU A 39 2.50 -1.46 10.11
N PHE A 40 2.76 -2.32 9.12
CA PHE A 40 3.28 -1.90 7.82
C PHE A 40 2.30 -1.04 7.03
N TYR A 41 0.98 -1.27 7.15
CA TYR A 41 -0.02 -0.37 6.57
C TYR A 41 0.08 1.05 7.12
N VAL A 42 0.27 1.20 8.43
CA VAL A 42 0.47 2.53 9.03
C VAL A 42 1.76 3.17 8.51
N LEU A 43 2.86 2.41 8.40
CA LEU A 43 4.11 2.92 7.84
C LEU A 43 3.96 3.37 6.38
N ILE A 44 3.23 2.61 5.56
CA ILE A 44 2.92 2.99 4.17
C ILE A 44 2.13 4.29 4.13
N LEU A 45 1.13 4.46 4.99
CA LEU A 45 0.32 5.68 5.04
C LEU A 45 1.14 6.89 5.48
N VAL A 46 1.97 6.74 6.52
CA VAL A 46 2.83 7.84 7.02
C VAL A 46 3.86 8.25 5.98
N THR A 47 4.56 7.28 5.38
CA THR A 47 5.57 7.55 4.34
C THR A 47 4.94 8.07 3.05
N GLY A 48 3.77 7.57 2.67
CA GLY A 48 3.00 8.04 1.52
C GLY A 48 2.46 9.45 1.71
N PHE A 49 1.99 9.79 2.90
CA PHE A 49 1.56 11.15 3.24
C PHE A 49 2.73 12.14 3.21
N MET A 50 3.90 11.75 3.71
CA MET A 50 5.10 12.58 3.64
C MET A 50 5.54 12.84 2.20
N LEU A 51 5.50 11.81 1.33
CA LEU A 51 5.72 11.96 -0.11
C LEU A 51 4.69 12.89 -0.75
N PHE A 52 3.41 12.77 -0.37
CA PHE A 52 2.35 13.65 -0.86
C PHE A 52 2.66 15.11 -0.52
N VAL A 53 2.88 15.46 0.75
CA VAL A 53 3.20 16.84 1.17
C VAL A 53 4.46 17.39 0.50
N THR A 54 5.44 16.52 0.24
CA THR A 54 6.70 16.93 -0.41
C THR A 54 6.51 17.26 -1.88
N PHE A 55 5.70 16.50 -2.63
CA PHE A 55 5.59 16.63 -4.08
C PHE A 55 4.24 17.20 -4.57
N ASP A 56 3.32 17.55 -3.66
CA ASP A 56 2.00 18.08 -3.97
C ASP A 56 2.07 19.29 -4.92
N TYR A 57 3.10 20.13 -4.75
CA TYR A 57 3.29 21.34 -5.57
C TYR A 57 3.50 21.07 -7.08
N LEU A 58 3.89 19.86 -7.47
CA LEU A 58 4.13 19.51 -8.89
C LEU A 58 2.82 19.20 -9.61
N ASN A 59 1.94 18.40 -9.00
CA ASN A 59 0.66 18.01 -9.56
C ASN A 59 -0.31 17.49 -8.47
N PRO A 60 -1.02 18.40 -7.78
CA PRO A 60 -1.77 18.04 -6.56
C PRO A 60 -2.82 16.95 -6.79
N MET A 61 -3.50 17.01 -7.94
CA MET A 61 -4.55 16.06 -8.29
C MET A 61 -4.02 14.63 -8.45
N LEU A 62 -2.93 14.45 -9.20
CA LEU A 62 -2.40 13.12 -9.46
C LEU A 62 -1.70 12.53 -8.23
N TYR A 63 -1.02 13.36 -7.44
CA TYR A 63 -0.43 12.94 -6.16
C TYR A 63 -1.52 12.56 -5.13
N GLY A 64 -2.63 13.29 -5.10
CA GLY A 64 -3.81 12.95 -4.29
C GLY A 64 -4.44 11.62 -4.72
N LEU A 65 -4.57 11.39 -6.03
CA LEU A 65 -5.11 10.14 -6.57
C LEU A 65 -4.19 8.93 -6.25
N LYS A 66 -2.87 9.12 -6.29
CA LYS A 66 -1.89 8.09 -5.90
C LYS A 66 -2.02 7.74 -4.42
N MET A 67 -2.17 8.74 -3.55
CA MET A 67 -2.37 8.54 -2.11
C MET A 67 -3.68 7.78 -1.84
N LEU A 68 -4.77 8.17 -2.50
CA LEU A 68 -6.05 7.49 -2.41
C LEU A 68 -5.98 6.05 -2.93
N GLY A 69 -5.27 5.81 -4.03
CA GLY A 69 -5.02 4.46 -4.57
C GLY A 69 -4.31 3.56 -3.57
N GLY A 70 -3.28 4.08 -2.89
CA GLY A 70 -2.59 3.37 -1.80
C GLY A 70 -3.51 3.03 -0.63
N LEU A 71 -4.37 3.97 -0.21
CA LEU A 71 -5.34 3.76 0.86
C LEU A 71 -6.37 2.68 0.48
N ILE A 72 -6.90 2.72 -0.74
CA ILE A 72 -7.84 1.73 -1.26
C ILE A 72 -7.18 0.35 -1.35
N ALA A 73 -5.93 0.26 -1.83
CA ALA A 73 -5.18 -0.98 -1.90
C ALA A 73 -5.02 -1.63 -0.52
N ILE A 74 -4.63 -0.86 0.50
CA ILE A 74 -4.54 -1.33 1.89
C ILE A 74 -5.90 -1.84 2.39
N GLY A 75 -6.96 -1.07 2.16
CA GLY A 75 -8.32 -1.45 2.54
C GLY A 75 -8.75 -2.78 1.90
N LEU A 76 -8.52 -2.95 0.60
CA LEU A 76 -8.86 -4.17 -0.13
C LEU A 76 -8.02 -5.38 0.31
N MET A 77 -6.74 -5.18 0.64
CA MET A 77 -5.90 -6.24 1.21
C MET A 77 -6.45 -6.70 2.57
N GLU A 78 -6.77 -5.77 3.49
CA GLU A 78 -7.36 -6.14 4.79
C GLU A 78 -8.72 -6.83 4.61
N MET A 79 -9.57 -6.33 3.72
CA MET A 79 -10.86 -6.96 3.40
C MET A 79 -10.68 -8.38 2.86
N THR A 80 -9.68 -8.63 2.01
CA THR A 80 -9.38 -9.97 1.50
C THR A 80 -9.09 -10.94 2.65
N LEU A 81 -8.24 -10.54 3.60
CA LEU A 81 -7.87 -11.40 4.72
C LEU A 81 -9.05 -11.62 5.70
N VAL A 82 -9.83 -10.56 5.99
CA VAL A 82 -11.01 -10.66 6.85
C VAL A 82 -12.08 -11.55 6.23
N ARG A 83 -12.34 -11.43 4.92
CA ARG A 83 -13.30 -12.31 4.20
C ARG A 83 -12.82 -13.75 4.20
N LYS A 84 -11.52 -13.98 4.01
CA LYS A 84 -10.90 -15.31 4.09
C LYS A 84 -11.11 -15.94 5.47
N LYS A 85 -10.87 -15.19 6.55
CA LYS A 85 -11.12 -15.66 7.93
C LYS A 85 -12.59 -16.01 8.17
N LYS A 86 -13.51 -15.30 7.51
CA LYS A 86 -14.97 -15.54 7.59
C LYS A 86 -15.47 -16.63 6.63
N GLY A 87 -14.60 -17.33 5.90
CA GLY A 87 -14.99 -18.37 4.94
C GLY A 87 -15.80 -17.85 3.74
N LYS A 88 -15.80 -16.53 3.50
CA LYS A 88 -16.55 -15.92 2.39
C LYS A 88 -15.68 -15.90 1.13
N SER A 89 -16.32 -15.99 -0.04
CA SER A 89 -15.65 -15.78 -1.33
C SER A 89 -14.85 -14.48 -1.30
N ASN A 90 -13.56 -14.56 -1.57
CA ASN A 90 -12.63 -13.43 -1.51
C ASN A 90 -11.96 -13.13 -2.86
N GLY A 91 -12.23 -13.93 -3.91
CA GLY A 91 -11.59 -13.80 -5.22
C GLY A 91 -11.73 -12.41 -5.82
N GLY A 92 -12.95 -11.84 -5.83
CA GLY A 92 -13.17 -10.49 -6.36
C GLY A 92 -12.45 -9.38 -5.61
N VAL A 93 -12.32 -9.48 -4.29
CA VAL A 93 -11.63 -8.46 -3.48
C VAL A 93 -10.11 -8.61 -3.60
N LEU A 94 -9.60 -9.84 -3.73
CA LEU A 94 -8.20 -10.08 -4.03
C LEU A 94 -7.80 -9.53 -5.41
N ILE A 95 -8.63 -9.79 -6.43
CA ILE A 95 -8.42 -9.25 -7.78
C ILE A 95 -8.47 -7.72 -7.75
N GLY A 96 -9.46 -7.14 -7.06
CA GLY A 96 -9.54 -5.69 -6.86
C GLY A 96 -8.31 -5.11 -6.17
N ALA A 97 -7.81 -5.78 -5.10
CA ALA A 97 -6.61 -5.35 -4.40
C ALA A 97 -5.39 -5.31 -5.32
N ILE A 98 -5.20 -6.36 -6.13
CA ILE A 98 -4.10 -6.45 -7.09
C ILE A 98 -4.23 -5.37 -8.18
N LEU A 99 -5.43 -5.18 -8.74
CA LEU A 99 -5.68 -4.17 -9.77
C LEU A 99 -5.38 -2.75 -9.28
N VAL A 100 -5.91 -2.38 -8.11
CA VAL A 100 -5.66 -1.06 -7.52
C VAL A 100 -4.18 -0.86 -7.21
N LEU A 101 -3.50 -1.92 -6.74
CA LEU A 101 -2.07 -1.86 -6.46
C LEU A 101 -1.24 -1.64 -7.73
N ILE A 102 -1.57 -2.33 -8.83
CA ILE A 102 -0.93 -2.11 -10.14
C ILE A 102 -1.17 -0.68 -10.62
N ILE A 103 -2.42 -0.20 -10.57
CA ILE A 103 -2.76 1.18 -10.97
C ILE A 103 -1.97 2.20 -10.14
N THR A 104 -1.84 1.99 -8.83
CA THR A 104 -1.10 2.87 -7.92
C THR A 104 0.40 2.89 -8.24
N ILE A 105 0.98 1.73 -8.61
CA ILE A 105 2.37 1.63 -9.04
C ILE A 105 2.58 2.37 -10.37
N VAL A 106 1.72 2.14 -11.37
CA VAL A 106 1.80 2.77 -12.69
C VAL A 106 1.67 4.30 -12.57
N LEU A 107 0.68 4.77 -11.80
CA LEU A 107 0.55 6.20 -11.47
C LEU A 107 1.80 6.74 -10.79
N GLY A 108 2.44 5.91 -9.96
CA GLY A 108 3.71 6.25 -9.34
C GLY A 108 4.80 6.55 -10.36
N PHE A 109 5.07 5.61 -11.27
CA PHE A 109 6.10 5.78 -12.30
C PHE A 109 5.79 6.88 -13.32
N ALA A 110 4.51 7.19 -13.57
CA ALA A 110 4.10 8.23 -14.50
C ALA A 110 4.26 9.65 -13.96
N LEU A 111 4.44 9.83 -12.64
CA LEU A 111 4.55 11.15 -12.02
C LEU A 111 6.02 11.61 -11.93
N PRO A 112 6.34 12.86 -12.34
CA PRO A 112 7.66 13.43 -12.15
C PRO A 112 7.94 13.57 -10.64
N GLY A 113 9.06 13.01 -10.18
CA GLY A 113 9.41 12.82 -8.77
C GLY A 113 10.06 11.46 -8.46
N ILE A 114 10.09 10.54 -9.44
CA ILE A 114 10.87 9.28 -9.39
C ILE A 114 12.01 9.26 -10.43
N ALA A 115 12.33 10.41 -11.03
CA ALA A 115 13.44 10.61 -11.97
C ALA A 115 14.23 11.87 -11.59
#